data_AF-A0A4Q7EWH0-F1
#
_entry.id   AF-A0A4Q7EWH0-F1
#
_cell.length_a   1.000
_cell.length_b   1.000
_cell.length_c   1.000
_cell.angle_alpha   90.00
_cell.angle_beta   90.00
_cell.angle_gamma   90.00
#
_symmetry.space_group_name_H-M   'P 1'
#
loop_
_entity.id
_entity.type
_entity.pdbx_description
1 polymer ?
#
loop_
_entity_poly.entity_id
_entity_poly.type
_entity_poly.pdbx_seq_one_letter_code
_entity_poly.pdbx_strand_id
1 'polypeptide(L)' 'MARQPDDKAAAKFSSEDSALVRELALLLDETSLTEIEIERAGLRLRVARNVSVAATMPMPVAAAPAALP' A
#
# COMPACT_ATOMS: atom_id res chain seq x y z
N MET A 1 -15.05 32.04 -18.13
CA MET A 1 -14.37 30.78 -18.50
C MET A 1 -13.72 30.18 -17.27
N ALA A 2 -14.28 29.08 -16.72
CA ALA A 2 -13.60 28.28 -15.71
C ALA A 2 -12.48 27.49 -16.41
N ARG A 3 -11.24 27.60 -15.93
CA ARG A 3 -10.13 26.73 -16.34
C ARG A 3 -10.53 25.29 -16.00
N GLN A 4 -10.72 24.47 -17.04
CA GLN A 4 -10.74 23.02 -16.89
C GLN A 4 -9.41 22.63 -16.22
N PRO A 5 -9.43 21.89 -15.10
CA PRO A 5 -8.21 21.36 -14.55
C PRO A 5 -7.61 20.41 -15.59
N ASP A 6 -6.34 20.66 -15.85
CA ASP A 6 -5.51 20.09 -16.90
C ASP A 6 -5.68 18.56 -17.06
N ASP A 7 -6.18 18.15 -18.24
CA ASP A 7 -6.04 16.82 -18.83
C ASP A 7 -4.57 16.53 -19.22
N LYS A 8 -3.61 16.87 -18.35
CA LYS A 8 -2.16 16.76 -18.59
C LYS A 8 -1.45 15.85 -17.60
N ALA A 9 -2.16 15.32 -16.61
CA ALA A 9 -1.58 14.47 -15.56
C ALA A 9 -1.92 12.98 -15.68
N ALA A 10 -2.61 12.55 -16.73
CA ALA A 10 -2.66 11.13 -17.08
C ALA A 10 -1.31 10.77 -17.75
N ALA A 11 -0.26 10.59 -16.94
CA ALA A 11 0.94 9.92 -17.39
C ALA A 11 0.48 8.62 -18.07
N LYS A 12 0.67 8.54 -19.40
CA LYS A 12 0.31 7.35 -20.17
C LYS A 12 1.10 6.20 -19.60
N PHE A 13 0.42 5.33 -18.87
CA PHE A 13 1.02 4.10 -18.34
C PHE A 13 1.34 3.22 -19.54
N SER A 14 2.64 3.02 -19.78
CA SER A 14 3.15 2.31 -20.96
C SER A 14 3.24 0.83 -20.68
N SER A 15 3.42 0.02 -21.73
CA SER A 15 3.71 -1.41 -21.54
C SER A 15 5.02 -1.62 -20.80
N GLU A 16 6.04 -0.77 -21.01
CA GLU A 16 7.28 -0.78 -20.20
C GLU A 16 7.02 -0.54 -18.70
N ASP A 17 6.16 0.41 -18.33
CA ASP A 17 5.82 0.67 -16.91
C ASP A 17 5.18 -0.56 -16.26
N SER A 18 4.34 -1.28 -17.01
CA SER A 18 3.74 -2.53 -16.54
C SER A 18 4.76 -3.66 -16.33
N ALA A 19 5.81 -3.74 -17.17
CA ALA A 19 6.90 -4.69 -17.00
C ALA A 19 7.74 -4.34 -15.75
N LEU A 20 8.02 -3.05 -15.56
CA LEU A 20 8.74 -2.55 -14.39
C LEU A 20 7.99 -2.83 -13.08
N VAL A 21 6.68 -2.62 -13.04
CA VAL A 21 5.86 -2.95 -11.87
C VAL A 21 5.93 -4.45 -11.54
N ARG A 22 5.92 -5.32 -12.56
CA ARG A 22 6.06 -6.77 -12.35
C ARG A 22 7.42 -7.16 -11.79
N GLU A 23 8.51 -6.60 -12.32
CA GLU A 23 9.85 -6.81 -11.75
C GLU A 23 9.94 -6.31 -10.31
N LEU A 24 9.45 -5.11 -10.03
CA LEU A 24 9.42 -4.57 -8.67
C LEU A 24 8.59 -5.45 -7.73
N ALA A 25 7.48 -6.02 -8.20
CA ALA A 25 6.67 -6.94 -7.43
C ALA A 25 7.40 -8.26 -7.12
N LEU A 26 8.13 -8.82 -8.09
CA LEU A 26 8.98 -10.00 -7.88
C LEU A 26 10.09 -9.72 -6.88
N LEU A 27 10.81 -8.61 -7.04
CA LEU A 27 11.85 -8.20 -6.10
C LEU A 27 11.29 -7.95 -4.69
N LEU A 28 10.11 -7.32 -4.59
CA LEU A 28 9.44 -7.11 -3.31
C LEU A 28 9.14 -8.44 -2.62
N ASP A 29 8.69 -9.46 -3.38
CA ASP A 29 8.43 -10.80 -2.88
C ASP A 29 9.73 -11.50 -2.41
N GLU A 30 10.75 -11.56 -3.28
CA GLU A 30 12.04 -12.22 -3.00
C GLU A 30 12.78 -11.59 -1.81
N THR A 31 12.75 -10.26 -1.69
CA THR A 31 13.40 -9.54 -0.60
C THR A 31 12.60 -9.52 0.70
N SER A 32 11.35 -10.02 0.67
CA SER A 32 10.42 -9.94 1.80
C SER A 32 10.15 -8.52 2.30
N LEU A 33 10.34 -7.49 1.45
CA LEU A 33 10.06 -6.10 1.77
C LEU A 33 8.57 -5.80 1.73
N THR A 34 8.08 -4.88 2.56
CA THR A 34 6.67 -4.48 2.52
C THR A 34 6.37 -3.50 1.39
N GLU A 35 7.37 -2.76 0.90
CA GLU A 35 7.23 -1.69 -0.09
C GLU A 35 8.55 -1.39 -0.82
N ILE A 36 8.44 -0.98 -2.09
CA ILE A 36 9.53 -0.45 -2.93
C ILE A 36 9.03 0.80 -3.67
N GLU A 37 9.76 1.91 -3.58
CA GLU A 37 9.49 3.16 -4.29
C GLU A 37 10.68 3.57 -5.16
N ILE A 38 10.41 4.04 -6.38
CA ILE A 38 11.41 4.53 -7.32
C ILE A 38 10.95 5.81 -8.01
N GLU A 39 11.89 6.68 -8.37
CA GLU A 39 11.65 7.89 -9.16
C GLU A 39 12.43 7.80 -10.48
N ARG A 40 11.74 7.98 -11.61
CA ARG A 40 12.37 8.04 -12.95
C ARG A 40 11.79 9.19 -13.74
N ALA A 41 12.65 10.08 -14.22
CA ALA A 41 12.29 11.20 -15.10
C ALA A 41 11.09 12.04 -14.59
N GLY A 42 10.95 12.19 -13.27
CA GLY A 42 9.84 12.90 -12.63
C GLY A 42 8.57 12.07 -12.38
N LEU A 43 8.57 10.78 -12.73
CA LEU A 43 7.50 9.83 -12.41
C LEU A 43 7.89 9.01 -11.18
N ARG A 44 7.02 9.00 -10.16
CA ARG A 44 7.17 8.21 -8.94
C ARG A 44 6.32 6.95 -9.04
N LEU A 45 6.94 5.79 -8.84
CA LEU A 45 6.30 4.49 -8.88
C LEU A 45 6.50 3.80 -7.53
N ARG A 46 5.40 3.45 -6.87
CA ARG A 46 5.37 2.81 -5.54
C ARG A 46 4.62 1.49 -5.63
N VAL A 47 5.28 0.41 -5.22
CA VAL A 47 4.72 -0.94 -5.15
C VAL A 47 4.74 -1.36 -3.69
N ALA A 48 3.57 -1.62 -3.11
CA ALA A 48 3.41 -2.03 -1.72
C ALA A 48 2.61 -3.32 -1.63
N ARG A 49 3.05 -4.26 -0.80
CA ARG A 49 2.21 -5.42 -0.46
C ARG A 49 1.22 -5.00 0.63
N ASN A 50 -0.05 -5.31 0.45
CA ASN A 50 -1.04 -5.11 1.50
C ASN A 50 -1.01 -6.31 2.47
N VAL A 51 -0.18 -6.23 3.51
CA VAL A 51 -0.25 -7.23 4.60
C VAL A 51 -1.34 -6.80 5.57
N SER A 52 -2.49 -7.46 5.51
CA SER A 52 -3.49 -7.33 6.57
C SER A 52 -2.99 -8.05 7.81
N VAL A 53 -2.24 -7.34 8.66
CA VAL A 53 -1.88 -7.83 9.99
C VAL A 53 -3.12 -7.71 10.87
N ALA A 54 -3.87 -8.80 11.01
CA ALA A 54 -4.91 -8.89 12.03
C ALA A 54 -4.22 -8.84 13.40
N ALA A 55 -4.09 -7.64 13.95
CA ALA A 55 -3.63 -7.44 15.32
C ALA A 55 -4.67 -8.08 16.24
N THR A 56 -4.40 -9.28 16.75
CA THR A 56 -5.19 -9.87 17.82
C THR A 56 -4.92 -9.02 19.06
N MET A 57 -5.82 -8.08 19.36
CA MET A 57 -5.76 -7.36 20.61
C MET A 57 -6.24 -8.31 21.71
N PRO A 58 -5.46 -8.52 22.80
CA PRO A 58 -5.95 -9.30 23.93
C PRO A 58 -7.17 -8.58 24.50
N MET A 59 -8.33 -9.22 24.38
CA MET A 59 -9.57 -8.72 25.00
C MET A 59 -9.41 -8.75 26.52
N PRO A 60 -9.65 -7.64 27.23
CA PRO A 60 -9.67 -7.68 28.69
C PRO A 60 -10.83 -8.58 29.12
N VAL A 61 -10.51 -9.64 29.84
CA VAL A 61 -11.49 -10.46 30.55
C VAL A 61 -12.17 -9.57 31.61
N ALA A 62 -13.44 -9.27 31.41
CA ALA A 62 -14.22 -8.55 32.41
C ALA A 62 -14.40 -9.45 33.65
N ALA A 63 -13.85 -9.01 34.78
CA ALA A 63 -14.07 -9.66 36.07
C ALA A 63 -15.55 -9.55 36.45
N ALA A 64 -16.19 -10.69 36.71
CA ALA A 64 -17.58 -10.76 37.16
C ALA A 64 -17.72 -10.10 38.55
N PRO A 65 -18.75 -9.27 38.80
CA PRO A 65 -18.96 -8.69 40.11
C PRO A 65 -19.36 -9.79 41.09
N ALA A 66 -18.64 -9.87 42.22
CA ALA A 66 -18.98 -10.74 43.33
C ALA A 66 -20.29 -10.24 43.96
N ALA A 67 -21.30 -11.11 44.00
CA ALA A 67 -22.52 -10.88 44.76
C ALA A 67 -22.17 -10.90 46.26
N LEU A 68 -22.50 -9.80 46.95
CA LEU A 68 -22.44 -9.68 48.40
C LEU A 68 -23.74 -10.26 49.02
N PRO A 69 -23.66 -10.80 50.25
CA PRO A 69 -24.64 -11.74 50.84
C PRO A 69 -26.01 -11.12 51.15
#